data_AF-A0A9P9YK73-F1
#
_entry.id   AF-A0A9P9YK73-F1
#
_cell.length_a   1.000
_cell.length_b   1.000
_cell.length_c   1.000
_cell.angle_alpha   90.00
_cell.angle_beta   90.00
_cell.angle_gamma   90.00
#
_symmetry.space_group_name_H-M   'P 1'
#
loop_
_entity.id
_entity.type
_entity.pdbx_description
1 polymer ?
#
loop_
_entity_poly.entity_id
_entity_poly.type
_entity_poly.pdbx_seq_one_letter_code
_entity_poly.pdbx_strand_id
1 'polypeptide(L)' 'MPNIAVIGAGVNGVASAIKILEHYVSEGKRPTRVTIISEDFTPNTTGDGSAGLWGPYLLGGTAQSKV' A
#
# COMPACT_ATOMS: atom_id res chain seq x y z
N MET A 1 20.45 4.01 -11.55
CA MET A 1 18.98 4.03 -11.48
C MET A 1 18.56 2.88 -10.57
N PRO A 2 18.04 3.15 -9.36
CA PRO A 2 17.53 2.10 -8.49
C PRO A 2 16.42 1.32 -9.19
N ASN A 3 16.43 0.00 -9.01
CA ASN A 3 15.40 -0.92 -9.47
C ASN A 3 14.79 -1.58 -8.23
N ILE A 4 13.54 -1.28 -7.94
CA ILE A 4 12.86 -1.71 -6.72
C ILE A 4 11.71 -2.61 -7.13
N ALA A 5 11.69 -3.83 -6.61
CA ALA A 5 10.57 -4.75 -6.76
C ALA A 5 9.66 -4.66 -5.53
N VAL A 6 8.37 -4.50 -5.75
CA VAL A 6 7.33 -4.60 -4.71
C VAL A 6 6.52 -5.86 -5.00
N ILE A 7 6.46 -6.77 -4.04
CA ILE A 7 5.70 -8.02 -4.18
C ILE A 7 4.28 -7.82 -3.64
N GLY A 8 3.29 -8.05 -4.50
CA GLY A 8 1.86 -7.91 -4.21
C GLY A 8 1.25 -6.62 -4.76
N ALA A 9 0.11 -6.74 -5.45
CA ALA A 9 -0.64 -5.63 -6.04
C ALA A 9 -1.91 -5.25 -5.27
N GLY A 10 -2.06 -5.70 -4.02
CA GLY A 10 -3.10 -5.20 -3.11
C GLY A 10 -2.81 -3.80 -2.58
N VAL A 11 -3.73 -3.25 -1.77
CA VAL A 11 -3.67 -1.87 -1.23
C VAL A 11 -2.31 -1.51 -0.63
N ASN A 12 -1.71 -2.41 0.15
CA ASN A 12 -0.40 -2.16 0.79
C ASN A 12 0.73 -2.07 -0.24
N GLY A 13 0.76 -2.98 -1.22
CA GLY A 13 1.82 -3.02 -2.23
C GLY A 13 1.77 -1.83 -3.16
N VAL A 14 0.58 -1.49 -3.68
CA VAL A 14 0.40 -0.33 -4.56
C VAL A 14 0.71 0.98 -3.81
N ALA A 15 0.20 1.16 -2.59
CA ALA A 15 0.49 2.35 -1.79
C ALA A 15 2.00 2.49 -1.50
N SER A 16 2.67 1.39 -1.15
CA SER A 16 4.11 1.39 -0.92
C SER A 16 4.90 1.73 -2.18
N ALA A 17 4.55 1.13 -3.33
CA ALA A 17 5.21 1.39 -4.61
C ALA A 17 5.12 2.87 -5.01
N ILE A 18 3.94 3.48 -4.84
CA ILE A 18 3.73 4.90 -5.09
C ILE A 18 4.59 5.75 -4.16
N LYS A 19 4.54 5.51 -2.84
CA LYS A 19 5.32 6.29 -1.87
C LYS A 19 6.83 6.18 -2.12
N ILE A 20 7.32 5.01 -2.50
CA ILE A 20 8.72 4.81 -2.89
C ILE A 20 9.05 5.67 -4.13
N LEU A 21 8.23 5.60 -5.18
CA LEU A 21 8.46 6.37 -6.40
C LEU A 21 8.47 7.88 -6.11
N GLU A 22 7.47 8.38 -5.39
CA GLU A 22 7.35 9.79 -4.98
C GLU A 22 8.55 10.27 -4.15
N HIS A 23 9.03 9.44 -3.22
CA HIS A 23 10.19 9.78 -2.41
C HIS A 23 11.43 10.02 -3.29
N TYR A 24 11.73 9.09 -4.21
CA TYR A 24 12.89 9.22 -5.09
C TYR A 24 12.74 10.30 -6.17
N VAL A 25 11.51 10.58 -6.61
CA VAL A 25 11.22 11.72 -7.51
C VAL A 25 11.42 13.05 -6.78
N SER A 26 10.84 13.21 -5.58
CA SER A 26 10.86 14.47 -4.83
C SER A 26 12.24 14.85 -4.30
N GLU A 27 13.07 13.87 -3.93
CA GLU A 27 14.43 14.14 -3.47
C GLU A 27 15.42 14.46 -4.60
N GLY A 28 15.00 14.43 -5.87
CA GLY A 28 15.85 14.76 -7.02
C GLY A 28 17.07 13.84 -7.20
N LYS A 29 17.10 12.70 -6.50
CA LYS A 29 18.33 11.91 -6.28
C LYS A 29 18.78 11.09 -7.49
N ARG A 30 17.87 10.67 -8.37
CA ARG A 30 18.11 9.92 -9.64
C ARG A 30 16.78 9.39 -10.23
N PRO A 31 16.71 9.11 -11.55
CA PRO A 31 15.66 8.27 -12.11
C PRO A 31 15.57 6.93 -11.35
N THR A 32 14.35 6.51 -11.01
CA THR A 32 14.06 5.29 -10.23
C THR A 32 12.96 4.48 -10.91
N ARG A 33 13.16 3.17 -11.00
CA ARG A 33 12.16 2.24 -11.53
C ARG A 33 11.60 1.40 -10.37
N VAL A 34 10.31 1.52 -10.17
CA VAL A 34 9.55 0.68 -9.23
C VAL A 34 8.70 -0.28 -10.05
N THR A 35 8.80 -1.58 -9.78
CA THR A 35 8.07 -2.63 -10.49
C THR A 35 7.27 -3.43 -9.47
N ILE A 36 5.95 -3.48 -9.67
CA ILE A 36 5.06 -4.34 -8.89
C ILE A 36 5.04 -5.72 -9.56
N ILE A 37 5.25 -6.77 -8.78
CA ILE A 37 5.17 -8.16 -9.21
C ILE A 37 4.11 -8.82 -8.34
N SER A 38 3.08 -9.37 -8.96
CA SER A 38 1.96 -9.99 -8.26
C SER A 38 1.38 -11.12 -9.10
N GLU A 39 0.85 -12.14 -8.43
CA GLU A 39 0.02 -13.16 -9.06
C GLU A 39 -1.36 -12.59 -9.40
N ASP A 40 -2.00 -11.94 -8.42
CA ASP A 40 -3.29 -11.28 -8.58
C ASP A 40 -3.16 -9.76 -8.64
N PHE A 41 -3.99 -9.13 -9.48
CA PHE A 41 -4.21 -7.69 -9.56
C PHE A 41 -5.70 -7.41 -9.38
N THR A 42 -6.08 -6.13 -9.20
CA THR A 42 -7.50 -5.72 -9.23
C THR A 42 -8.19 -6.30 -10.47
N PRO A 43 -9.37 -6.93 -10.32
CA PRO A 43 -10.27 -6.91 -9.16
C PRO A 43 -10.14 -8.12 -8.20
N ASN A 44 -9.02 -8.85 -8.22
CA ASN A 44 -8.91 -10.15 -7.54
C ASN A 44 -8.03 -10.13 -6.27
N THR A 45 -7.67 -8.96 -5.74
CA THR A 45 -6.91 -8.86 -4.48
C THR A 45 -7.84 -8.92 -3.27
N THR A 46 -7.31 -9.24 -2.08
CA THR A 46 -8.09 -9.15 -0.83
C THR A 46 -8.68 -7.75 -0.60
N GLY A 47 -8.03 -6.70 -1.10
CA GLY A 47 -8.51 -5.32 -0.99
C GLY A 47 -9.78 -5.05 -1.80
N ASP A 48 -9.94 -5.70 -2.95
CA ASP A 48 -11.11 -5.53 -3.83
C ASP A 48 -12.40 -6.11 -3.21
N GLY A 49 -12.27 -7.10 -2.33
CA GLY A 49 -13.37 -7.67 -1.55
C GLY A 49 -13.61 -7.01 -0.18
N SER A 50 -12.87 -5.94 0.15
CA SER A 50 -13.00 -5.26 1.44
C SER A 50 -14.25 -4.39 1.52
N ALA A 51 -14.77 -4.16 2.73
CA ALA A 51 -15.95 -3.32 2.94
C ALA A 51 -15.66 -1.80 2.74
N GLY A 52 -14.40 -1.40 2.63
CA GLY A 52 -13.99 0.00 2.47
C GLY A 52 -14.18 0.90 3.70
N LEU A 53 -14.56 0.34 4.86
CA LEU A 53 -14.71 1.11 6.10
C LEU A 53 -13.35 1.34 6.76
N TRP A 54 -13.12 2.58 7.20
CA TRP A 54 -11.92 2.94 7.95
C TRP A 54 -12.23 2.97 9.45
N GLY A 55 -11.55 2.11 10.20
CA GLY A 55 -11.62 2.09 11.65
C GLY A 55 -10.78 0.94 12.21
N PRO A 56 -10.10 1.12 13.35
CA PRO A 56 -9.43 0.03 14.03
C PRO A 56 -10.46 -0.95 14.60
N TYR A 57 -10.02 -2.17 14.91
CA TYR A 57 -10.84 -3.09 15.70
C TYR A 57 -11.16 -2.48 17.07
N LEU A 58 -12.42 -2.66 17.49
CA LEU A 58 -12.77 -2.53 18.91
C LEU A 58 -12.15 -3.73 19.64
N LEU A 59 -10.94 -3.55 20.16
CA LEU A 59 -10.39 -4.46 21.14
C LEU A 59 -11.33 -4.43 22.36
N GLY A 60 -11.72 -5.60 22.88
CA GLY A 60 -12.58 -5.66 24.06
C GLY A 60 -11.97 -4.83 25.20
N GLY A 61 -12.69 -3.79 25.64
CA GLY A 61 -12.23 -2.86 26.68
C GLY A 61 -11.83 -1.46 26.21
N THR A 62 -11.82 -1.15 24.91
CA THR A 62 -11.61 0.23 24.44
C THR A 62 -12.85 1.09 24.74
N ALA A 63 -12.70 2.11 25.58
CA ALA A 63 -13.77 3.07 25.87
C ALA A 63 -14.22 3.80 24.59
N GLN A 64 -15.53 3.99 24.41
CA GLN A 64 -16.10 4.59 23.19
C GLN A 64 -15.61 6.01 22.89
N SER A 65 -15.16 6.76 23.91
CA SER A 65 -14.54 8.08 23.73
C SER A 65 -13.12 8.03 23.14
N LYS A 66 -12.53 6.84 23.02
CA LYS A 66 -11.20 6.59 22.46
C LYS A 66 -11.27 5.93 21.08
N VAL A 67 -12.49 5.85 20.52
CA VAL A 67 -12.79 5.36 19.17
C VAL A 67 -13.01 6.57 18.27
#